data_AF-A0A0J9E065-F1
#
_entry.id   AF-A0A0J9E065-F1
#
_cell.length_a   1.000
_cell.length_b   1.000
_cell.length_c   1.000
_cell.angle_alpha   90.00
_cell.angle_beta   90.00
_cell.angle_gamma   90.00
#
_symmetry.space_group_name_H-M   'P 1'
#
loop_
_entity.id
_entity.type
_entity.pdbx_description
1 polymer ?
#
loop_
_entity_poly.entity_id
_entity_poly.type
_entity_poly.pdbx_seq_one_letter_code
_entity_poly.pdbx_strand_id
1 'polypeptide(L)'
;MPLITAWAALICGTFFMFQTLQVIRARGSAGVSLGDGGDKLLMRRMRGQANAAEQMPLTLIAMGLAEMLGAPGWALLPLAAVFTVSRLAHGYAFGWLEHNRPLRFYGMAGSAFSTFCILILLGVMVLTRSLGG
;
A
#
# COMPACT_ATOMS: atom_id res chain seq x y z
N MET A 1 -11.93 14.81 -11.85
CA MET A 1 -12.25 13.85 -10.78
C MET A 1 -11.21 12.74 -10.83
N PRO A 2 -10.48 12.43 -9.74
CA PRO A 2 -9.39 11.44 -9.76
C PRO A 2 -9.90 10.00 -9.68
N LEU A 3 -10.19 9.39 -10.83
CA LEU A 3 -10.77 8.04 -10.92
C LEU A 3 -9.74 6.94 -10.73
N ILE A 4 -8.50 7.12 -11.21
CA ILE A 4 -7.43 6.12 -11.10
C ILE A 4 -7.08 5.92 -9.62
N THR A 5 -6.89 7.03 -8.91
CA THR A 5 -6.61 7.03 -7.48
C THR A 5 -7.79 6.45 -6.69
N ALA A 6 -9.03 6.79 -7.05
CA ALA A 6 -10.22 6.26 -6.37
C ALA A 6 -10.28 4.73 -6.44
N TRP A 7 -10.01 4.13 -7.61
CA TRP A 7 -9.95 2.68 -7.75
C TRP A 7 -8.82 2.06 -6.94
N ALA A 8 -7.62 2.65 -6.98
CA ALA A 8 -6.49 2.17 -6.18
C ALA A 8 -6.79 2.25 -4.67
N ALA A 9 -7.42 3.33 -4.22
CA ALA A 9 -7.80 3.55 -2.83
C ALA A 9 -8.88 2.56 -2.37
N LEU A 10 -9.88 2.30 -3.22
CA LEU A 10 -10.93 1.32 -2.93
C LEU A 10 -10.31 -0.08 -2.71
N ILE A 11 -9.47 -0.54 -3.64
CA ILE A 11 -8.86 -1.88 -3.57
C ILE A 11 -7.92 -1.98 -2.37
N CYS A 12 -7.00 -1.02 -2.19
CA CYS A 12 -6.06 -1.01 -1.07
C CYS A 12 -6.77 -0.89 0.27
N GLY A 13 -7.80 -0.05 0.37
CA GLY A 13 -8.61 0.16 1.58
C GLY A 13 -9.38 -1.10 1.98
N THR A 14 -10.04 -1.76 1.02
CA THR A 14 -10.71 -3.05 1.28
C THR A 14 -9.72 -4.10 1.75
N PHE A 15 -8.53 -4.17 1.14
CA PHE A 15 -7.50 -5.11 1.57
C PHE A 15 -6.94 -4.78 2.97
N PHE A 16 -6.79 -3.51 3.32
CA PHE A 16 -6.41 -3.09 4.66
C PHE A 16 -7.44 -3.48 5.72
N MET A 17 -8.74 -3.37 5.40
CA MET A 17 -9.82 -3.87 6.26
C MET A 17 -9.73 -5.38 6.46
N PHE A 18 -9.43 -6.13 5.40
CA PHE A 18 -9.19 -7.57 5.53
C PHE A 18 -8.02 -7.88 6.48
N GLN A 19 -6.89 -7.18 6.38
CA GLN A 19 -5.76 -7.35 7.29
C GLN A 19 -6.12 -7.01 8.74
N THR A 20 -6.94 -5.98 8.94
CA THR A 20 -7.46 -5.58 10.25
C THR A 20 -8.27 -6.70 10.89
N LEU A 21 -9.19 -7.31 10.14
CA LEU A 21 -9.97 -8.46 10.62
C LEU A 21 -9.08 -9.66 10.99
N GLN A 22 -8.02 -9.91 10.22
CA GLN A 22 -7.07 -10.99 10.51
C GLN A 22 -6.30 -10.76 11.81
N VAL A 23 -5.93 -9.52 12.13
CA VAL A 23 -5.30 -9.15 13.41
C VAL A 23 -6.29 -9.30 14.56
N ILE A 24 -7.52 -8.81 14.41
CA ILE A 24 -8.58 -8.96 15.43
C ILE A 24 -8.82 -10.43 15.76
N ARG A 25 -8.95 -11.28 14.75
CA ARG A 25 -9.16 -12.73 14.93
C ARG A 25 -7.98 -13.40 15.64
N ALA A 26 -6.74 -13.09 15.23
CA ALA A 26 -5.55 -13.65 15.88
C ALA A 26 -5.39 -13.17 17.33
N ARG A 27 -5.77 -11.92 17.60
CA ARG A 27 -5.76 -11.35 18.95
C ARG A 27 -6.74 -12.08 19.86
N GLY A 28 -7.97 -12.29 19.39
CA GLY A 28 -8.98 -13.05 20.12
C GLY A 28 -8.55 -14.49 20.40
N SER A 29 -7.96 -15.19 19.42
CA SER A 29 -7.47 -16.56 19.63
C SER A 29 -6.30 -16.67 20.59
N ALA A 30 -5.42 -15.65 20.64
CA ALA A 30 -4.28 -15.62 21.54
C ALA A 30 -4.63 -15.12 22.95
N GLY A 31 -5.83 -14.55 23.17
CA GLY A 31 -6.23 -13.97 24.46
C GLY A 31 -5.41 -12.73 24.87
N VAL A 32 -4.78 -12.04 23.91
CA VAL A 32 -3.84 -10.93 24.16
C VAL A 32 -4.53 -9.58 24.00
N SER A 33 -4.59 -8.76 25.04
CA SER A 33 -5.20 -7.42 24.94
C SER A 33 -4.30 -6.41 24.23
N LEU A 34 -3.00 -6.38 24.53
CA LEU A 34 -2.01 -5.44 23.99
C LEU A 34 -0.72 -6.15 23.59
N GLY A 35 -0.07 -5.66 22.52
CA GLY A 35 1.12 -6.30 21.97
C GLY A 35 0.79 -7.61 21.24
N ASP A 36 1.77 -8.50 21.15
CA ASP A 36 1.66 -9.82 20.54
C ASP A 36 1.62 -10.98 21.53
N GLY A 37 1.92 -10.75 22.82
CA GLY A 37 1.91 -11.77 23.87
C GLY A 37 2.84 -12.96 23.60
N GLY A 38 3.86 -12.80 22.75
CA GLY A 38 4.73 -13.89 22.30
C GLY A 38 4.15 -14.77 21.18
N ASP A 39 2.93 -14.48 20.71
CA ASP A 39 2.31 -15.21 19.61
C ASP A 39 2.90 -14.76 18.26
N LYS A 40 3.63 -15.68 17.61
CA LYS A 40 4.32 -15.43 16.34
C LYS A 40 3.36 -15.10 15.20
N LEU A 41 2.14 -15.65 15.20
CA LEU A 41 1.14 -15.40 14.16
C LEU A 41 0.55 -14.00 14.31
N LEU A 42 0.20 -13.60 15.54
CA LEU A 42 -0.29 -12.27 15.87
C LEU A 42 0.76 -11.21 15.52
N MET A 43 2.02 -11.42 15.91
CA MET A 43 3.13 -10.53 15.57
C MET A 43 3.27 -10.33 14.05
N ARG A 44 3.23 -11.42 13.27
CA ARG A 44 3.31 -11.33 11.80
C ARG A 44 2.13 -10.57 11.20
N ARG A 45 0.90 -10.84 11.64
CA ARG A 45 -0.30 -10.15 11.14
C ARG A 45 -0.28 -8.67 11.50
N MET A 46 0.12 -8.33 12.73
CA MET A 46 0.30 -6.94 13.18
C MET A 46 1.32 -6.20 12.31
N ARG A 47 2.48 -6.79 12.03
CA ARG A 47 3.47 -6.18 11.13
C ARG A 47 2.95 -6.04 9.70
N GLY A 48 2.20 -7.02 9.19
CA GLY A 48 1.54 -6.91 7.88
C GLY A 48 0.61 -5.71 7.80
N GLN A 49 -0.27 -5.56 8.80
CA GLN A 49 -1.21 -4.44 8.90
C GLN A 49 -0.47 -3.09 9.07
N ALA A 50 0.52 -3.02 9.96
CA ALA A 50 1.30 -1.79 10.19
C ALA A 50 2.00 -1.32 8.90
N ASN A 51 2.66 -2.22 8.17
CA ASN A 51 3.27 -1.90 6.88
C ASN A 51 2.25 -1.36 5.86
N ALA A 52 0.99 -1.79 5.91
CA ALA A 52 -0.07 -1.26 5.06
C ALA A 52 -0.50 0.15 5.49
N ALA A 53 -0.66 0.39 6.79
CA ALA A 53 -0.94 1.71 7.34
C ALA A 53 0.18 2.72 7.08
N GLU A 54 1.44 2.29 7.05
CA GLU A 54 2.61 3.15 6.79
C GLU A 54 2.72 3.53 5.31
N GLN A 55 2.60 2.54 4.40
CA GLN A 55 2.96 2.74 2.99
C GLN A 55 1.78 3.10 2.07
N MET A 56 0.57 2.60 2.34
CA MET A 56 -0.58 2.82 1.47
C MET A 56 -1.08 4.27 1.48
N PRO A 57 -1.32 4.90 2.63
CA PRO A 57 -1.88 6.25 2.67
C PRO A 57 -0.98 7.27 1.97
N LEU A 58 0.32 7.25 2.24
CA LEU A 58 1.28 8.17 1.62
C LEU A 58 1.23 8.09 0.09
N THR A 59 1.24 6.87 -0.45
CA THR A 59 1.26 6.66 -1.90
C THR A 59 -0.07 7.06 -2.54
N LEU A 60 -1.21 6.73 -1.91
CA LEU A 60 -2.53 7.10 -2.42
C LEU A 60 -2.76 8.62 -2.39
N ILE A 61 -2.27 9.31 -1.36
CA ILE A 61 -2.32 10.77 -1.28
C ILE A 61 -1.48 11.38 -2.41
N ALA A 62 -0.24 10.94 -2.58
CA ALA A 62 0.63 11.44 -3.65
C ALA A 62 0.04 11.19 -5.05
N MET A 63 -0.55 10.01 -5.27
CA MET A 63 -1.24 9.66 -6.51
C MET A 63 -2.46 10.56 -6.77
N GLY A 64 -3.28 10.80 -5.74
CA GLY A 64 -4.45 11.68 -5.84
C GLY A 64 -4.07 13.12 -6.17
N LEU A 65 -3.03 13.65 -5.53
CA LEU A 65 -2.50 14.97 -5.83
C LEU A 65 -1.98 15.05 -7.27
N ALA A 66 -1.23 14.04 -7.73
CA ALA A 66 -0.72 14.00 -9.09
C ALA A 66 -1.87 13.96 -10.12
N GLU A 67 -2.89 13.14 -9.88
CA GLU A 67 -4.08 13.06 -10.75
C GLU A 67 -4.85 14.39 -10.78
N MET A 68 -5.01 15.05 -9.63
CA MET A 68 -5.66 16.36 -9.52
C MET A 68 -4.89 17.48 -10.25
N LEU A 69 -3.55 17.38 -10.29
CA LEU A 69 -2.69 18.28 -11.06
C LEU A 69 -2.75 18.02 -12.58
N GLY A 70 -3.44 16.96 -13.01
CA GLY A 70 -3.63 16.57 -14.41
C GLY A 70 -2.58 15.59 -14.93
N ALA A 71 -2.07 14.70 -14.08
CA ALA A 71 -1.12 13.67 -14.51
C ALA A 71 -1.72 12.86 -15.67
N PRO A 72 -0.94 12.59 -16.73
CA PRO A 72 -1.48 11.83 -17.86
C PRO A 72 -1.82 10.41 -17.41
N GLY A 73 -3.03 9.95 -17.75
CA GLY A 73 -3.52 8.64 -17.35
C GLY A 73 -2.63 7.48 -17.79
N TRP A 74 -1.97 7.59 -18.94
CA TRP A 74 -1.03 6.57 -19.43
C TRP A 74 0.21 6.40 -18.54
N ALA A 75 0.60 7.44 -17.79
CA ALA A 75 1.71 7.37 -16.83
C ALA A 75 1.23 6.93 -15.45
N LEU A 76 0.08 7.45 -15.00
CA LEU A 76 -0.42 7.20 -13.65
C LEU A 76 -1.05 5.82 -13.48
N LEU A 77 -1.81 5.34 -14.48
CA LEU A 77 -2.51 4.05 -14.44
C LEU A 77 -1.56 2.85 -14.24
N PRO A 78 -0.45 2.68 -15.00
CA PRO A 78 0.45 1.55 -14.76
C PRO A 78 1.12 1.63 -13.40
N LEU A 79 1.48 2.82 -12.91
CA LEU A 79 2.05 2.99 -11.57
C LEU A 79 1.05 2.62 -10.48
N ALA A 80 -0.22 3.01 -10.63
CA ALA A 80 -1.29 2.62 -9.73
C ALA A 80 -1.51 1.09 -9.74
N ALA A 81 -1.53 0.47 -10.92
CA ALA A 81 -1.69 -0.98 -11.06
C ALA A 81 -0.53 -1.74 -10.40
N VAL A 82 0.73 -1.38 -10.69
CA VAL A 82 1.90 -2.02 -10.09
C VAL A 82 1.91 -1.83 -8.58
N PHE A 83 1.59 -0.64 -8.08
CA PHE A 83 1.48 -0.38 -6.65
C PHE A 83 0.45 -1.31 -6.01
N THR A 84 -0.79 -1.31 -6.50
CA THR A 84 -1.89 -2.09 -5.93
C THR A 84 -1.59 -3.60 -5.97
N VAL A 85 -1.13 -4.13 -7.11
CA VAL A 85 -0.79 -5.56 -7.24
C VAL A 85 0.36 -5.94 -6.29
N SER A 86 1.39 -5.10 -6.21
CA SER A 86 2.52 -5.34 -5.31
C SER A 86 2.10 -5.40 -3.84
N ARG A 87 1.15 -4.53 -3.42
CA ARG A 87 0.62 -4.54 -2.05
C ARG A 87 -0.23 -5.76 -1.76
N LEU A 88 -1.08 -6.18 -2.69
CA LEU A 88 -1.88 -7.40 -2.56
C LEU A 88 -0.96 -8.63 -2.46
N ALA A 89 0.05 -8.74 -3.34
CA ALA A 89 1.02 -9.83 -3.33
C ALA A 89 1.84 -9.87 -2.02
N HIS A 90 2.32 -8.72 -1.54
CA HIS A 90 3.07 -8.63 -0.30
C HIS A 90 2.23 -9.01 0.93
N GLY A 91 1.00 -8.49 1.02
CA GLY A 91 0.10 -8.80 2.13
C GLY A 91 -0.38 -10.26 2.13
N TYR A 92 -0.61 -10.85 0.95
CA TYR A 92 -0.90 -12.28 0.82
C TYR A 92 0.28 -13.14 1.28
N ALA A 93 1.51 -12.78 0.87
CA ALA A 93 2.73 -13.45 1.31
C ALA A 93 2.93 -13.38 2.84
N PHE A 94 2.58 -12.25 3.46
CA PHE A 94 2.71 -12.05 4.92
C PHE A 94 1.66 -12.84 5.73
N GLY A 95 0.46 -13.05 5.17
CA GLY A 95 -0.65 -13.68 5.88
C GLY A 95 -0.68 -15.21 5.80
N TRP A 96 -0.12 -15.81 4.74
CA TRP A 96 -0.36 -17.22 4.41
C TRP A 96 0.89 -18.06 4.13
N LEU A 97 2.06 -17.45 3.90
CA LEU A 97 3.26 -18.17 3.49
C LEU A 97 4.39 -17.94 4.50
N GLU A 98 4.63 -18.91 5.38
CA GLU A 98 5.72 -18.82 6.37
C GLU A 98 7.12 -18.73 5.73
N HIS A 99 7.28 -19.21 4.48
CA HIS A 99 8.60 -19.35 3.82
C HIS A 99 8.78 -18.66 2.46
N ASN A 100 7.79 -17.90 1.93
CA ASN A 100 7.96 -17.25 0.62
C ASN A 100 8.67 -15.89 0.71
N ARG A 101 10.00 -15.94 0.92
CA ARG A 101 10.91 -14.78 0.82
C ARG A 101 10.81 -14.00 -0.52
N PRO A 102 10.71 -14.63 -1.71
CA PRO A 102 10.72 -13.86 -2.97
C PRO A 102 9.47 -12.99 -3.13
N LEU A 103 8.28 -13.51 -2.80
CA LEU A 103 7.02 -12.76 -2.96
C LEU A 103 6.96 -11.54 -2.02
N ARG A 104 7.59 -11.63 -0.85
CA ARG A 104 7.76 -10.50 0.08
C ARG A 104 8.71 -9.46 -0.49
N PHE A 105 9.84 -9.88 -1.06
CA PHE A 105 10.83 -8.98 -1.64
C PHE A 105 10.29 -8.27 -2.88
N TYR A 106 9.76 -9.00 -3.87
CA TYR A 106 9.23 -8.41 -5.10
C TYR A 106 8.01 -7.53 -4.83
N GLY A 107 7.12 -7.93 -3.91
CA GLY A 107 5.98 -7.08 -3.52
C GLY A 107 6.40 -5.81 -2.79
N MET A 108 7.47 -5.84 -1.99
CA MET A 108 8.01 -4.64 -1.37
C MET A 108 8.68 -3.74 -2.41
N ALA A 109 9.58 -4.30 -3.22
CA ALA A 109 10.32 -3.59 -4.26
C ALA A 109 9.40 -2.93 -5.29
N GLY A 110 8.37 -3.65 -5.78
CA GLY A 110 7.40 -3.10 -6.73
C GLY A 110 6.56 -1.97 -6.14
N SER A 111 6.13 -2.09 -4.88
CA SER A 111 5.40 -1.02 -4.21
C SER A 111 6.28 0.22 -3.97
N ALA A 112 7.53 0.03 -3.50
CA ALA A 112 8.47 1.11 -3.28
C ALA A 112 8.83 1.83 -4.59
N PHE A 113 9.15 1.06 -5.65
CA PHE A 113 9.43 1.61 -6.98
C PHE A 113 8.27 2.47 -7.48
N SER A 114 7.04 1.96 -7.40
CA SER A 114 5.85 2.71 -7.81
C SER A 114 5.67 3.99 -7.02
N THR A 115 5.84 3.94 -5.69
CA THR A 115 5.78 5.13 -4.83
C THR A 115 6.84 6.16 -5.22
N PHE A 116 8.09 5.75 -5.45
CA PHE A 116 9.15 6.66 -5.89
C PHE A 116 8.80 7.33 -7.23
N CYS A 117 8.34 6.56 -8.22
CA CYS A 117 7.93 7.10 -9.51
C CYS A 117 6.75 8.09 -9.38
N ILE A 118 5.76 7.79 -8.54
CA ILE A 118 4.62 8.69 -8.27
C ILE A 118 5.09 9.99 -7.62
N LEU A 119 6.02 9.93 -6.65
CA LEU A 119 6.59 11.12 -6.01
C LEU A 119 7.39 11.98 -6.99
N ILE A 120 8.18 11.37 -7.87
CA ILE A 120 8.91 12.10 -8.93
C ILE A 120 7.92 12.76 -9.88
N LEU A 121 6.91 12.02 -10.35
CA LEU A 121 5.87 12.55 -11.22
C LEU A 121 5.17 13.74 -10.57
N LEU A 122 4.72 13.59 -9.32
CA LEU A 122 4.11 14.67 -8.54
C LEU A 122 5.06 15.87 -8.43
N GLY A 123 6.33 15.66 -8.11
CA GLY A 123 7.33 16.72 -8.00
C GLY A 123 7.52 17.51 -9.30
N VAL A 124 7.65 16.82 -10.44
CA VAL A 124 7.73 17.47 -11.76
C VAL A 124 6.47 18.28 -12.06
N MET A 125 5.29 17.75 -11.74
CA MET A 125 4.03 18.46 -11.94
C MET A 125 3.90 19.70 -11.07
N VAL A 126 4.28 19.62 -9.80
CA VAL A 126 4.29 20.78 -8.89
C VAL A 126 5.25 21.86 -9.41
N LEU A 127 6.47 21.49 -9.81
CA LEU A 127 7.46 22.43 -10.33
C LEU A 127 7.00 23.12 -11.61
N THR A 128 6.52 22.34 -12.60
CA THR A 128 6.05 22.90 -13.88
C THR A 128 4.86 23.84 -13.71
N ARG A 129 3.93 23.52 -12.81
CA ARG A 129 2.79 24.39 -12.49
C ARG A 129 3.19 25.64 -11.71
N SER A 130 4.20 25.54 -10.85
CA SER A 130 4.70 26.68 -10.09
C SER A 130 5.52 27.68 -10.92
N LEU A 131 6.18 27.20 -11.99
CA LEU A 131 7.03 28.04 -12.85
C LEU A 131 6.29 28.61 -14.07
N GLY A 132 5.17 27.99 -14.47
CA GLY A 132 4.34 28.43 -15.59
C GLY A 132 3.16 29.32 -15.19
N GLY A 133 3.06 29.72 -13.92
CA GLY A 133 2.04 30.61 -13.37
C GLY A 133 2.57 32.02 -13.14
#